data_AF-A0A831USV0-F1
#
_entry.id   AF-A0A831USV0-F1
#
_cell.length_a   1.000
_cell.length_b   1.000
_cell.length_c   1.000
_cell.angle_alpha   90.00
_cell.angle_beta   90.00
_cell.angle_gamma   90.00
#
_symmetry.space_group_name_H-M   'P 1'
#
loop_
_entity.id
_entity.type
_entity.pdbx_description
1 polymer ?
#
loop_
_entity_poly.entity_id
_entity_poly.type
_entity_poly.pdbx_seq_one_letter_code
_entity_poly.pdbx_strand_id
1 'polypeptide(L)'
;MTGPDAARSLLVVLGDQLDADSALFDGADPARDVLWMAEVAGEATHVWSHQSRITLFLAAMRHFAAERRAEGWRVDYRELPAEA
;
A
#
# COMPACT_ATOMS: atom_id res chain seq x y z
N MET A 1 29.77 -2.86 5.22
CA MET A 1 28.36 -2.49 5.45
C MET A 1 27.68 -2.46 4.09
N THR A 2 27.11 -3.60 3.68
CA THR A 2 26.29 -3.68 2.46
C THR A 2 25.04 -2.84 2.72
N GLY A 3 24.73 -1.89 1.84
CA GLY A 3 23.49 -1.13 1.91
C GLY A 3 22.28 -2.08 1.88
N PRO A 4 21.08 -1.64 2.31
CA PRO A 4 19.89 -2.48 2.28
C PRO A 4 19.75 -3.05 0.87
N ASP A 5 19.55 -4.37 0.78
CA ASP A 5 19.34 -5.05 -0.51
C ASP A 5 18.27 -4.27 -1.28
N ALA A 6 18.67 -3.66 -2.39
CA ALA A 6 17.81 -2.80 -3.17
C ALA A 6 16.68 -3.67 -3.72
N ALA A 7 15.43 -3.21 -3.54
CA ALA A 7 14.27 -3.91 -4.11
C ALA A 7 14.46 -4.03 -5.64
N ARG A 8 14.18 -5.22 -6.18
CA ARG A 8 14.20 -5.46 -7.63
C ARG A 8 13.14 -4.60 -8.32
N SER A 9 11.92 -4.64 -7.80
CA SER A 9 10.79 -3.84 -8.25
C SER A 9 10.04 -3.24 -7.08
N LEU A 10 9.49 -2.04 -7.30
CA LEU A 10 8.54 -1.40 -6.39
C LEU A 10 7.14 -1.54 -6.98
N LEU A 11 6.28 -2.32 -6.34
CA LEU A 11 4.90 -2.54 -6.74
C LEU A 11 4.02 -1.52 -6.00
N VAL A 12 3.60 -0.48 -6.72
CA VAL A 12 2.74 0.58 -6.15
C VAL A 12 1.29 0.11 -6.16
N VAL A 13 0.64 0.12 -5.00
CA VAL A 13 -0.79 -0.21 -4.85
C VAL A 13 -1.52 1.00 -4.27
N LEU A 14 -2.49 1.51 -5.02
CA LEU A 14 -3.36 2.62 -4.62
C LEU A 14 -4.60 2.11 -3.85
N GLY A 15 -5.31 3.04 -3.19
CA GLY A 15 -6.45 2.69 -2.33
C GLY A 15 -7.66 2.06 -3.04
N ASP A 16 -7.75 2.20 -4.36
CA ASP A 16 -8.78 1.60 -5.22
C ASP A 16 -8.32 0.30 -5.91
N GLN A 17 -7.07 -0.11 -5.72
CA GLN A 17 -6.44 -1.26 -6.37
C GLN A 17 -6.26 -2.46 -5.42
N LEU A 18 -7.06 -2.54 -4.35
CA LEU A 18 -6.92 -3.52 -3.27
C LEU A 18 -7.45 -4.90 -3.69
N ASP A 19 -6.80 -5.50 -4.68
CA ASP A 19 -7.13 -6.81 -5.24
C ASP A 19 -5.90 -7.74 -5.16
N ALA A 20 -6.06 -8.88 -4.47
CA ALA A 20 -4.99 -9.87 -4.29
C ALA A 20 -4.65 -10.62 -5.58
N ASP A 21 -5.61 -10.72 -6.51
CA ASP A 21 -5.49 -11.46 -7.77
C ASP A 21 -5.15 -10.52 -8.94
N SER A 22 -4.72 -9.29 -8.63
CA SER A 22 -4.31 -8.29 -9.62
C SER A 22 -3.11 -8.75 -10.45
N ALA A 23 -3.15 -8.46 -11.76
CA ALA A 23 -2.04 -8.68 -12.69
C ALA A 23 -0.75 -7.96 -12.28
N LEU A 24 -0.80 -7.01 -11.34
CA LEU A 24 0.37 -6.39 -10.72
C LEU A 24 1.31 -7.43 -10.07
N PHE A 25 0.76 -8.55 -9.60
CA PHE A 25 1.52 -9.61 -8.92
C PHE A 25 2.03 -10.69 -9.88
N ASP A 26 1.67 -10.64 -11.17
CA ASP A 26 2.10 -11.62 -12.15
C ASP A 26 3.63 -11.57 -12.36
N GLY A 27 4.32 -12.66 -11.99
CA GLY A 27 5.78 -12.76 -12.10
C GLY A 27 6.56 -11.99 -11.03
N ALA A 28 5.87 -11.38 -10.07
CA ALA A 28 6.50 -10.75 -8.92
C ALA A 28 7.04 -11.79 -7.92
N ASP A 29 8.09 -11.41 -7.20
CA ASP A 29 8.79 -12.25 -6.23
C ASP A 29 8.75 -11.56 -4.85
N PRO A 30 7.96 -12.08 -3.89
CA PRO A 30 7.84 -11.49 -2.56
C PRO A 30 9.16 -11.36 -1.78
N ALA A 31 10.19 -12.12 -2.15
CA ALA A 31 11.51 -12.05 -1.52
C ALA A 31 12.40 -10.93 -2.09
N ARG A 32 12.07 -10.40 -3.28
CA ARG A 32 12.92 -9.45 -4.02
C ARG A 32 12.21 -8.14 -4.35
N ASP A 33 10.89 -8.16 -4.44
CA ASP A 33 10.06 -7.00 -4.72
C ASP A 33 9.45 -6.44 -3.44
N VAL A 34 9.06 -5.17 -3.49
CA VAL A 34 8.45 -4.47 -2.37
C VAL A 34 7.11 -3.91 -2.79
N LEU A 35 6.07 -4.22 -2.03
CA LEU A 35 4.79 -3.52 -2.14
C LEU A 35 4.92 -2.18 -1.45
N TRP A 36 4.55 -1.12 -2.14
CA TRP A 36 4.54 0.22 -1.61
C TRP A 36 3.13 0.79 -1.63
N MET A 37 2.71 1.30 -0.47
CA MET A 37 1.40 1.89 -0.25
C MET A 37 1.55 3.13 0.61
N ALA A 38 0.77 4.16 0.33
CA ALA A 38 0.77 5.37 1.16
C ALA A 38 -0.64 5.94 1.30
N GLU A 39 -0.99 6.31 2.52
CA GLU A 39 -2.12 7.20 2.78
C GLU A 39 -1.66 8.64 2.44
N VAL A 40 -2.39 9.35 1.57
CA VAL A 40 -2.00 10.68 1.10
C VAL A 40 -3.16 11.66 1.28
N ALA A 41 -2.90 12.78 1.97
CA ALA A 41 -3.94 13.76 2.30
C ALA A 41 -4.52 14.43 1.05
N GLY A 42 -3.70 14.59 0.01
CA GLY A 42 -4.08 15.17 -1.28
C GLY A 42 -5.27 14.46 -1.94
N GLU A 43 -5.33 13.12 -1.87
CA GLU A 43 -6.42 12.31 -2.46
C GLU A 43 -7.79 12.60 -1.83
N ALA A 44 -7.83 12.93 -0.53
CA ALA A 44 -9.05 13.27 0.18
C ALA A 44 -9.51 14.74 -0.03
N THR A 45 -8.62 15.58 -0.57
CA THR A 45 -8.87 17.02 -0.78
C THR A 45 -9.17 17.36 -2.24
N HIS A 46 -8.75 16.52 -3.20
CA HIS A 46 -8.97 16.73 -4.63
C HIS A 46 -10.43 16.58 -5.04
N VAL A 47 -11.21 15.78 -4.31
CA VAL A 47 -12.66 15.66 -4.46
C VAL A 47 -13.25 15.68 -3.05
N TRP A 48 -14.27 16.52 -2.82
CA TRP A 48 -14.99 16.48 -1.55
C TRP A 48 -15.45 15.05 -1.24
N SER A 49 -14.96 14.52 -0.12
CA SER A 49 -15.10 13.13 0.25
C SER A 49 -15.69 13.04 1.65
N HIS A 50 -16.78 12.28 1.80
CA HIS A 50 -17.41 12.10 3.11
C HIS A 50 -16.44 11.40 4.08
N GLN A 51 -16.42 11.79 5.35
CA GLN A 51 -15.51 11.23 6.35
C GLN A 51 -15.58 9.70 6.44
N SER A 52 -16.78 9.13 6.27
CA SER A 52 -16.99 7.68 6.23
C SER A 52 -16.29 7.02 5.04
N ARG A 53 -16.25 7.67 3.88
CA ARG A 53 -15.55 7.17 2.68
C ARG A 53 -14.04 7.16 2.93
N ILE A 54 -13.49 8.24 3.47
CA ILE A 54 -12.07 8.31 3.85
C ILE A 54 -11.73 7.18 4.82
N THR A 55 -12.51 7.03 5.89
CA THR A 55 -12.30 5.98 6.90
C THR A 55 -12.33 4.59 6.28
N LEU A 56 -13.29 4.32 5.40
CA LEU A 56 -13.42 3.04 4.69
C LEU A 56 -12.16 2.74 3.85
N PHE A 57 -11.69 3.70 3.06
CA PHE A 57 -10.49 3.52 2.23
C PHE A 57 -9.24 3.28 3.08
N LEU A 58 -9.00 4.09 4.10
CA LEU A 58 -7.84 3.93 4.96
C LEU A 58 -7.87 2.57 5.69
N ALA A 59 -9.03 2.19 6.23
CA ALA A 59 -9.18 0.87 6.85
C ALA A 59 -8.90 -0.26 5.85
N ALA A 60 -9.51 -0.22 4.66
CA ALA A 60 -9.29 -1.23 3.62
C ALA A 60 -7.81 -1.35 3.23
N MET A 61 -7.12 -0.22 3.03
CA MET A 61 -5.69 -0.20 2.72
C MET A 61 -4.84 -0.83 3.83
N ARG A 62 -5.12 -0.52 5.09
CA ARG A 62 -4.41 -1.08 6.25
C ARG A 62 -4.62 -2.59 6.36
N HIS A 63 -5.85 -3.05 6.16
CA HIS A 63 -6.18 -4.47 6.15
C HIS A 63 -5.47 -5.21 5.02
N PHE A 64 -5.52 -4.68 3.80
CA PHE A 64 -4.81 -5.25 2.64
C PHE A 64 -3.30 -5.34 2.90
N ALA A 65 -2.68 -4.28 3.43
CA ALA A 65 -1.26 -4.29 3.76
C ALA A 65 -0.91 -5.35 4.81
N ALA A 66 -1.76 -5.57 5.81
CA ALA A 66 -1.57 -6.61 6.82
C ALA A 66 -1.70 -8.02 6.21
N GLU A 67 -2.68 -8.25 5.35
CA GLU A 67 -2.89 -9.52 4.63
C GLU A 67 -1.69 -9.85 3.75
N ARG A 68 -1.20 -8.90 2.94
CA ARG A 68 -0.02 -9.10 2.09
C ARG A 68 1.23 -9.42 2.92
N ARG A 69 1.42 -8.78 4.09
CA ARG A 69 2.52 -9.14 5.00
C ARG A 69 2.38 -10.56 5.54
N ALA A 70 1.17 -10.99 5.89
CA ALA A 70 0.92 -12.35 6.35
C ALA A 70 1.20 -13.42 5.27
N GLU A 71 1.06 -13.04 4.00
CA GLU A 71 1.41 -13.87 2.84
C GLU A 71 2.90 -13.84 2.47
N GLY A 72 3.72 -13.09 3.22
CA GLY A 72 5.18 -13.07 3.05
C GLY A 72 5.71 -11.92 2.18
N TRP A 73 4.85 -10.98 1.76
CA TRP A 73 5.32 -9.79 1.06
C TRP A 73 6.08 -8.84 1.97
N ARG A 74 7.16 -8.26 1.45
CA ARG A 74 7.75 -7.05 2.01
C ARG A 74 6.87 -5.84 1.64
N VAL A 75 6.15 -5.30 2.62
CA VAL A 75 5.24 -4.16 2.44
C VAL A 75 5.79 -2.90 3.15
N ASP A 76 6.19 -1.89 2.37
CA ASP A 76 6.47 -0.53 2.84
C ASP A 76 5.17 0.28 2.80
N TYR A 77 4.58 0.49 3.99
CA TYR A 77 3.32 1.22 4.15
C TYR A 77 3.57 2.54 4.85
N ARG A 78 3.11 3.64 4.27
CA ARG A 78 3.23 4.99 4.83
C ARG A 78 1.86 5.47 5.31
N GLU A 79 1.67 5.47 6.62
CA GLU A 79 0.45 6.00 7.25
C GLU A 79 0.42 7.53 7.18
N LEU A 80 -0.80 8.07 7.11
CA LEU A 80 -1.05 9.48 7.29
C LEU A 80 -0.75 9.80 8.76
N PRO A 81 0.03 10.85 9.08
CA PRO A 81 0.21 11.25 10.47
C PRO A 81 -1.14 11.58 11.11
N ALA A 82 -1.26 11.28 12.40
CA ALA A 82 -2.49 11.46 13.17
C ALA A 82 -2.89 12.95 13.37
N GLU A 83 -2.07 13.89 12.92
CA GLU A 83 -2.24 15.33 13.11
C GLU A 83 -1.81 16.08 11.84
N ALA A 84 -2.66 16.99 11.37
CA ALA A 84 -2.38 17.98 10.33
C ALA A 84 -2.61 19.39 10.90
#